data_AF-A0A8T0CM25-F1
#
_entry.id   AF-A0A8T0CM25-F1
#
_cell.length_a   1.000
_cell.length_b   1.000
_cell.length_c   1.000
_cell.angle_alpha   90.00
_cell.angle_beta   90.00
_cell.angle_gamma   90.00
#
_symmetry.space_group_name_H-M   'P 1'
#
loop_
_entity.id
_entity.type
_entity.pdbx_description
1 polymer ?
#
loop_
_entity_poly.entity_id
_entity_poly.type
_entity_poly.pdbx_seq_one_letter_code
_entity_poly.pdbx_strand_id
1 'polypeptide(L)'
;MVRARPADFVPEPEGFLPRVKNPAVRAWALEVHALWRNLSRRVDDAVRARPDWHTLLPLPGPVIIPSSRFREVYYWDSYWVIRGLLASKMYATAKSIVTNLVYLLDTYGHVLNGARVYYTNRSQPPLLSSMIRAIYERTHDVEFVVKSLPALLKEHEFWTSGLHQITVQNHGCSHNLSRYYAMWDKPRPESFTIDKESASNMSSSSEKQKFYREVASTAESGWDFSTRWMR
;
A
#
# COMPACT_ATOMS: atom_id res chain seq x y z
N MET A 1 9.62 3.65 -13.48
CA MET A 1 8.23 3.57 -13.95
C MET A 1 8.04 4.49 -15.14
N VAL A 2 7.23 4.08 -16.10
CA VAL A 2 6.85 4.88 -17.27
C VAL A 2 5.35 5.16 -17.25
N ARG A 3 4.91 6.17 -18.01
CA ARG A 3 3.48 6.49 -18.13
C ARG A 3 2.73 5.30 -18.73
N ALA A 4 1.56 5.00 -18.19
CA ALA A 4 0.64 4.00 -18.74
C ALA A 4 -0.74 4.64 -18.89
N ARG A 5 -1.43 4.36 -20.00
CA ARG A 5 -2.80 4.81 -20.19
C ARG A 5 -3.74 3.81 -19.50
N PRO A 6 -4.59 4.22 -18.56
CA PRO A 6 -5.62 3.33 -18.02
C PRO A 6 -6.60 2.93 -19.13
N ALA A 7 -6.91 1.64 -19.22
CA ALA A 7 -7.72 1.09 -20.32
C ALA A 7 -9.19 1.55 -20.29
N ASP A 8 -9.69 1.87 -19.09
CA ASP A 8 -11.08 2.23 -18.81
C ASP A 8 -11.26 3.72 -18.47
N PHE A 9 -10.25 4.56 -18.75
CA PHE A 9 -10.36 6.01 -18.56
C PHE A 9 -11.18 6.66 -19.68
N VAL A 10 -12.22 7.41 -19.30
CA VAL A 10 -13.01 8.26 -20.19
C VAL A 10 -13.00 9.70 -19.65
N PRO A 11 -12.81 10.76 -20.47
CA PRO A 11 -12.69 12.12 -19.96
C PRO A 11 -13.89 12.60 -19.12
N GLU A 12 -15.11 12.15 -19.47
CA GLU A 12 -16.33 12.44 -18.72
C GLU A 12 -16.92 11.15 -18.13
N PRO A 13 -16.66 10.85 -16.85
CA PRO A 13 -17.09 9.59 -16.25
C PRO A 13 -18.58 9.62 -15.90
N GLU A 14 -19.34 8.67 -16.47
CA GLU A 14 -20.77 8.52 -16.19
C GLU A 14 -21.11 8.15 -14.73
N GLY A 15 -20.13 7.73 -13.93
CA GLY A 15 -20.35 7.25 -12.56
C GLY A 15 -20.83 8.33 -11.60
N PHE A 16 -19.98 9.32 -11.34
CA PHE A 16 -20.31 10.40 -10.40
C PHE A 16 -20.77 11.67 -11.12
N LEU A 17 -20.24 11.95 -12.32
CA LEU A 17 -20.32 13.27 -12.94
C LEU A 17 -21.76 13.73 -13.26
N PRO A 18 -22.70 12.89 -13.74
CA PRO A 18 -24.08 13.32 -14.00
C PRO A 18 -24.82 13.82 -12.75
N ARG A 19 -24.38 13.44 -11.54
CA ARG A 19 -24.97 13.86 -10.28
C ARG A 19 -24.42 15.19 -9.76
N VAL A 20 -23.34 15.71 -10.36
CA VAL A 20 -22.71 16.98 -9.96
C VAL A 20 -23.34 18.13 -10.74
N LYS A 21 -24.35 18.77 -10.14
CA LYS A 21 -25.14 19.84 -10.77
C LYS A 21 -24.46 21.21 -10.78
N ASN A 22 -23.68 21.53 -9.73
CA ASN A 22 -22.99 22.82 -9.64
C ASN A 22 -21.84 22.88 -10.67
N PRO A 23 -21.80 23.87 -11.58
CA PRO A 23 -20.79 23.94 -12.64
C PRO A 23 -19.34 24.03 -12.14
N ALA A 24 -19.08 24.80 -11.08
CA ALA A 24 -17.74 24.96 -10.51
C ALA A 24 -17.25 23.66 -9.88
N VAL A 25 -18.12 22.98 -9.10
CA VAL A 25 -17.80 21.66 -8.53
C VAL A 25 -17.62 20.61 -9.62
N ARG A 26 -18.41 20.66 -10.70
CA ARG A 26 -18.27 19.76 -11.85
C ARG A 26 -16.92 19.92 -12.53
N ALA A 27 -16.48 21.16 -12.77
CA ALA A 27 -15.19 21.45 -13.38
C ALA A 27 -14.03 20.92 -12.50
N TRP A 28 -14.06 21.22 -11.20
CA TRP A 28 -13.08 20.67 -10.24
C TRP A 28 -13.08 19.14 -10.21
N ALA A 29 -14.24 18.50 -10.24
CA ALA A 29 -14.33 17.04 -10.22
C ALA A 29 -13.71 16.40 -11.48
N LEU A 30 -13.81 17.06 -12.64
CA LEU A 30 -13.15 16.64 -13.88
C LEU A 30 -11.63 16.81 -13.80
N GLU A 31 -11.13 17.87 -13.16
CA GLU A 31 -9.69 18.03 -12.91
C GLU A 31 -9.15 16.89 -12.04
N VAL A 32 -9.84 16.58 -10.94
CA VAL A 32 -9.48 15.44 -10.07
C VAL A 32 -9.55 14.12 -10.84
N HIS A 33 -10.60 13.89 -11.62
CA HIS A 33 -10.72 12.67 -12.43
C HIS A 33 -9.59 12.53 -13.46
N ALA A 34 -9.19 13.62 -14.11
CA ALA A 34 -8.08 13.63 -15.07
C ALA A 34 -6.73 13.22 -14.44
N LEU A 35 -6.58 13.34 -13.12
CA LEU A 35 -5.39 12.88 -12.41
C LEU A 35 -5.19 11.37 -12.52
N TRP A 36 -6.24 10.55 -12.67
CA TRP A 36 -6.07 9.10 -12.83
C TRP A 36 -5.23 8.75 -14.05
N ARG A 37 -5.46 9.44 -15.18
CA ARG A 37 -4.63 9.31 -16.38
C ARG A 37 -3.20 9.80 -16.13
N ASN A 38 -3.04 10.91 -15.40
CA ASN A 38 -1.73 11.54 -15.18
C ASN A 38 -0.86 10.78 -14.17
N LEU A 39 -1.46 10.08 -13.21
CA LEU A 39 -0.79 9.31 -12.16
C LEU A 39 -0.65 7.82 -12.50
N SER A 40 -1.26 7.37 -13.60
CA SER A 40 -1.13 5.99 -14.06
C SER A 40 0.26 5.68 -14.59
N ARG A 41 0.85 4.61 -14.06
CA ARG A 41 2.20 4.15 -14.37
C ARG A 41 2.23 2.65 -14.60
N ARG A 42 3.22 2.18 -15.34
CA ARG A 42 3.66 0.79 -15.32
C ARG A 42 5.14 0.72 -14.95
N VAL A 43 5.56 -0.43 -14.43
CA VAL A 43 6.99 -0.71 -14.25
C VAL A 43 7.62 -0.82 -15.65
N ASP A 44 8.82 -0.25 -15.78
CA ASP A 44 9.57 -0.28 -17.04
C ASP A 44 10.14 -1.69 -17.27
N ASP A 45 10.19 -2.14 -18.52
CA ASP A 45 10.64 -3.48 -18.88
C ASP A 45 12.13 -3.68 -18.52
N ALA A 46 12.93 -2.61 -18.46
CA ALA A 46 14.31 -2.64 -17.99
C ALA A 46 14.43 -3.12 -16.53
N VAL A 47 13.43 -2.85 -15.69
CA VAL A 47 13.41 -3.32 -14.30
C VAL A 47 13.29 -4.83 -14.22
N ARG A 48 12.51 -5.44 -15.11
CA ARG A 48 12.40 -6.91 -15.21
C ARG A 48 13.65 -7.51 -15.85
N ALA A 49 14.26 -6.83 -16.81
CA ALA A 49 15.45 -7.30 -17.49
C ALA A 49 16.69 -7.30 -16.57
N ARG A 50 16.81 -6.31 -15.68
CA ARG A 50 17.98 -6.11 -14.79
C ARG A 50 17.54 -5.72 -13.37
N PRO A 51 16.86 -6.60 -12.61
CA PRO A 51 16.29 -6.25 -11.31
C PRO A 51 17.34 -5.74 -10.30
N ASP A 52 18.56 -6.25 -10.32
CA ASP A 52 19.63 -5.86 -9.39
C ASP A 52 20.10 -4.39 -9.55
N TRP A 53 19.74 -3.73 -10.65
CA TRP A 53 20.07 -2.32 -10.90
C TRP A 53 19.00 -1.37 -10.36
N HIS A 54 17.93 -1.90 -9.80
CA HIS A 54 16.76 -1.13 -9.42
C HIS A 54 16.31 -1.48 -8.01
N THR A 55 15.97 -0.44 -7.24
CA THR A 55 15.22 -0.64 -6.00
C THR A 55 13.73 -0.85 -6.26
N LEU A 56 13.21 -0.48 -7.44
CA LEU A 56 11.81 -0.67 -7.79
C LEU A 56 11.55 -2.14 -8.13
N LEU A 57 10.49 -2.72 -7.57
CA LEU A 57 10.12 -4.11 -7.80
C LEU A 57 9.26 -4.25 -9.07
N PRO A 58 9.36 -5.37 -9.80
CA PRO A 58 8.50 -5.64 -10.94
C PRO A 58 7.05 -5.82 -10.49
N LEU A 59 6.10 -5.33 -11.29
CA LEU A 59 4.67 -5.52 -11.07
C LEU A 59 4.02 -6.02 -12.37
N PRO A 60 3.06 -6.94 -12.32
CA PRO A 60 2.45 -7.52 -13.53
C PRO A 60 1.64 -6.51 -14.35
N GLY A 61 0.95 -5.57 -13.71
CA GLY A 61 0.06 -4.60 -14.35
C GLY A 61 0.34 -3.13 -14.00
N PRO A 62 -0.38 -2.18 -14.62
CA PRO A 62 -0.29 -0.77 -14.26
C PRO A 62 -0.81 -0.49 -12.84
N VAL A 63 -0.34 0.62 -12.27
CA VAL A 63 -0.71 1.16 -10.96
C VAL A 63 -1.04 2.64 -11.07
N ILE A 64 -1.69 3.19 -10.05
CA ILE A 64 -1.77 4.63 -9.81
C ILE A 64 -0.81 4.97 -8.68
N ILE A 65 0.11 5.92 -8.91
CA ILE A 65 1.03 6.38 -7.86
C ILE A 65 0.40 7.54 -7.07
N PRO A 66 0.75 7.74 -5.79
CA PRO A 66 0.15 8.82 -4.98
C PRO A 66 0.50 10.23 -5.49
N SER A 67 1.72 10.44 -5.98
CA SER A 67 2.19 11.74 -6.46
C SER A 67 3.40 11.64 -7.39
N SER A 68 3.92 12.77 -7.89
CA SER A 68 5.17 12.80 -8.67
C SER A 68 6.43 12.46 -7.85
N ARG A 69 6.37 12.66 -6.53
CA ARG A 69 7.46 12.35 -5.58
C ARG A 69 7.48 10.86 -5.23
N PHE A 70 6.31 10.29 -4.96
CA PHE A 70 6.13 8.87 -4.61
C PHE A 70 5.98 8.06 -5.89
N ARG A 71 7.04 7.35 -6.30
CA ARG A 71 7.15 6.76 -7.65
C ARG A 71 6.93 5.25 -7.66
N GLU A 72 6.20 4.77 -6.65
CA GLU A 72 5.83 3.38 -6.43
C GLU A 72 4.38 3.30 -5.97
N VAL A 73 3.78 2.11 -6.07
CA VAL A 73 2.50 1.83 -5.43
C VAL A 73 2.73 1.71 -3.93
N TYR A 74 1.83 2.31 -3.14
CA TYR A 74 1.76 2.17 -1.69
C TYR A 74 0.49 1.41 -1.30
N TYR A 75 0.59 0.55 -0.30
CA TYR A 75 -0.47 -0.39 0.00
C TYR A 75 -1.75 0.30 0.50
N TRP A 76 -1.73 0.98 1.65
CA TRP A 76 -2.97 1.50 2.22
C TRP A 76 -3.55 2.69 1.41
N ASP A 77 -2.70 3.49 0.75
CA ASP A 77 -3.08 4.55 -0.18
C ASP A 77 -3.93 4.00 -1.33
N SER A 78 -3.59 2.79 -1.80
CA SER A 78 -4.28 2.13 -2.89
C SER A 78 -5.76 1.91 -2.61
N TYR A 79 -6.17 1.78 -1.34
CA TYR A 79 -7.58 1.63 -1.00
C TYR A 79 -8.36 2.90 -1.37
N TRP A 80 -7.86 4.07 -0.97
CA TRP A 80 -8.49 5.35 -1.26
C TRP A 80 -8.49 5.67 -2.76
N VAL A 81 -7.39 5.33 -3.45
CA VAL A 81 -7.32 5.38 -4.91
C VAL A 81 -8.40 4.52 -5.53
N ILE A 82 -8.54 3.26 -5.11
CA ILE A 82 -9.57 2.35 -5.60
C ILE A 82 -10.97 2.94 -5.38
N ARG A 83 -11.26 3.53 -4.22
CA ARG A 83 -12.55 4.19 -3.97
C ARG A 83 -12.84 5.30 -5.00
N GLY A 84 -11.85 6.11 -5.37
CA GLY A 84 -11.95 7.14 -6.41
C GLY A 84 -12.11 6.57 -7.82
N LEU A 85 -11.37 5.52 -8.16
CA LEU A 85 -11.49 4.79 -9.42
C LEU A 85 -12.88 4.18 -9.59
N LEU A 86 -13.42 3.56 -8.55
CA LEU A 86 -14.78 2.98 -8.55
C LEU A 86 -15.86 4.05 -8.76
N ALA A 87 -15.70 5.24 -8.17
CA ALA A 87 -16.59 6.38 -8.43
C ALA A 87 -16.53 6.83 -9.90
N SER A 88 -15.36 6.68 -10.51
CA SER A 88 -15.09 6.99 -11.92
C SER A 88 -15.43 5.84 -12.89
N LYS A 89 -16.04 4.74 -12.41
CA LYS A 89 -16.29 3.49 -13.16
C LYS A 89 -15.01 2.83 -13.76
N MET A 90 -13.83 3.11 -13.21
CA MET A 90 -12.56 2.54 -13.67
C MET A 90 -12.25 1.20 -12.98
N TYR A 91 -13.09 0.20 -13.25
CA TYR A 91 -13.05 -1.10 -12.57
C TYR A 91 -11.85 -1.96 -12.93
N ALA A 92 -11.41 -1.94 -14.20
CA ALA A 92 -10.26 -2.72 -14.66
C ALA A 92 -8.96 -2.16 -14.04
N THR A 93 -8.85 -0.83 -13.97
CA THR A 93 -7.72 -0.17 -13.29
C THR A 93 -7.70 -0.51 -11.80
N ALA A 94 -8.85 -0.53 -11.11
CA ALA A 94 -8.94 -0.93 -9.71
C ALA A 94 -8.51 -2.40 -9.49
N LYS A 95 -8.97 -3.33 -10.34
CA LYS A 95 -8.56 -4.74 -10.31
C LYS A 95 -7.06 -4.94 -10.57
N SER A 96 -6.47 -4.14 -11.46
CA SER A 96 -5.02 -4.17 -11.74
C SER A 96 -4.19 -3.82 -10.49
N ILE A 97 -4.62 -2.82 -9.72
CA ILE A 97 -3.95 -2.46 -8.46
C ILE A 97 -3.98 -3.64 -7.48
N VAL A 98 -5.15 -4.23 -7.24
CA VAL A 98 -5.27 -5.39 -6.33
C VAL A 98 -4.45 -6.58 -6.84
N THR A 99 -4.44 -6.83 -8.15
CA THR A 99 -3.63 -7.91 -8.76
C THR A 99 -2.13 -7.70 -8.49
N ASN A 100 -1.66 -6.46 -8.55
CA ASN A 100 -0.28 -6.12 -8.20
C ASN A 100 0.02 -6.33 -6.70
N LEU A 101 -0.90 -5.99 -5.80
CA LEU A 101 -0.74 -6.21 -4.36
C LEU A 101 -0.74 -7.71 -4.02
N VAL A 102 -1.62 -8.49 -4.64
CA VAL A 102 -1.63 -9.96 -4.53
C VAL A 102 -0.31 -10.55 -5.03
N TYR A 103 0.20 -10.08 -6.19
CA TYR A 103 1.50 -10.51 -6.69
C TYR A 103 2.65 -10.25 -5.70
N LEU A 104 2.67 -9.08 -5.06
CA LEU A 104 3.67 -8.76 -4.03
C LEU A 104 3.52 -9.68 -2.82
N LEU A 105 2.29 -9.94 -2.37
CA LEU A 105 2.02 -10.86 -1.28
C LEU A 105 2.43 -12.30 -1.59
N ASP A 106 2.17 -12.78 -2.80
CA ASP A 106 2.56 -14.11 -3.22
C ASP A 106 4.08 -14.25 -3.26
N THR A 107 4.78 -13.21 -3.75
CA THR A 107 6.24 -13.18 -3.89
C THR A 107 6.98 -13.00 -2.56
N TYR A 108 6.51 -12.11 -1.68
CA TYR A 108 7.23 -11.70 -0.47
C TYR A 108 6.58 -12.17 0.85
N GLY A 109 5.44 -12.86 0.77
CA GLY A 109 4.74 -13.38 1.94
C GLY A 109 3.69 -12.45 2.53
N HIS A 110 3.72 -11.16 2.19
CA HIS A 110 2.81 -10.12 2.69
C HIS A 110 2.72 -8.96 1.69
N VAL A 111 1.68 -8.14 1.78
CA VAL A 111 1.61 -6.91 0.98
C VAL A 111 2.64 -5.92 1.52
N LEU A 112 3.54 -5.43 0.66
CA LEU A 112 4.61 -4.52 1.07
C LEU A 112 4.08 -3.10 1.30
N ASN A 113 4.76 -2.31 2.16
CA ASN A 113 4.52 -0.87 2.32
C ASN A 113 4.44 -0.16 0.95
N GLY A 114 5.43 -0.42 0.11
CA GLY A 114 5.41 -0.07 -1.29
C GLY A 114 6.31 -0.98 -2.13
N ALA A 115 6.23 -0.87 -3.45
CA ALA A 115 6.94 -1.77 -4.38
C ALA A 115 8.44 -1.45 -4.52
N ARG A 116 9.19 -1.39 -3.42
CA ARG A 116 10.64 -1.18 -3.39
C ARG A 116 11.34 -2.26 -2.57
N VAL A 117 12.57 -2.61 -2.95
CA VAL A 117 13.41 -3.60 -2.24
C VAL A 117 13.57 -3.24 -0.76
N TYR A 118 13.75 -1.96 -0.41
CA TYR A 118 13.88 -1.53 0.99
C TYR A 118 12.57 -1.55 1.80
N TYR A 119 11.44 -1.88 1.17
CA TYR A 119 10.14 -2.09 1.81
C TYR A 119 9.78 -3.57 1.98
N THR A 120 10.60 -4.53 1.53
CA THR A 120 10.31 -5.99 1.65
C THR A 120 10.29 -6.51 3.08
N ASN A 121 10.69 -5.68 4.04
CA ASN A 121 10.74 -6.00 5.47
C ASN A 121 9.51 -5.50 6.25
N ARG A 122 8.57 -4.80 5.62
CA ARG A 122 7.41 -4.21 6.31
C ARG A 122 6.20 -4.04 5.41
N SER A 123 5.03 -4.13 6.02
CA SER A 123 3.74 -3.92 5.36
C SER A 123 3.22 -2.48 5.52
N GLN A 124 1.90 -2.32 5.44
CA GLN A 124 1.11 -1.14 5.74
C GLN A 124 -0.28 -1.59 6.24
N PRO A 125 -1.14 -0.70 6.76
CA PRO A 125 -2.45 -1.09 7.28
C PRO A 125 -3.24 -2.00 6.32
N PRO A 126 -3.68 -3.21 6.75
CA PRO A 126 -4.21 -4.24 5.86
C PRO A 126 -5.61 -3.91 5.37
N LEU A 127 -5.71 -3.54 4.08
CA LEU A 127 -6.96 -3.14 3.43
C LEU A 127 -7.29 -3.98 2.19
N LEU A 128 -6.54 -5.04 1.86
CA LEU A 128 -6.73 -5.85 0.66
C LEU A 128 -8.15 -6.45 0.58
N SER A 129 -8.65 -7.01 1.69
CA SER A 129 -10.03 -7.53 1.77
C SER A 129 -11.08 -6.45 1.50
N SER A 130 -10.85 -5.23 2.02
CA SER A 130 -11.72 -4.08 1.80
C SER A 130 -11.67 -3.60 0.34
N MET A 131 -10.50 -3.64 -0.30
CA MET A 131 -10.35 -3.33 -1.73
C MET A 131 -11.12 -4.32 -2.60
N ILE A 132 -10.94 -5.63 -2.36
CA ILE A 132 -11.62 -6.70 -3.11
C ILE A 132 -13.13 -6.59 -2.93
N ARG A 133 -13.60 -6.42 -1.68
CA ARG A 133 -15.02 -6.22 -1.39
C ARG A 133 -15.59 -5.00 -2.11
N ALA A 134 -14.90 -3.86 -2.07
CA ALA A 134 -15.37 -2.65 -2.73
C ALA A 134 -15.49 -2.81 -4.26
N ILE A 135 -14.57 -3.56 -4.88
CA ILE A 135 -14.64 -3.91 -6.31
C ILE A 135 -15.83 -4.84 -6.57
N TYR A 136 -16.00 -5.88 -5.75
CA TYR A 136 -17.12 -6.83 -5.87
C TYR A 136 -18.48 -6.12 -5.77
N GLU A 137 -18.66 -5.23 -4.80
CA GLU A 137 -19.91 -4.46 -4.62
C GLU A 137 -20.28 -3.59 -5.84
N ARG A 138 -19.33 -3.33 -6.74
CA ARG A 138 -19.58 -2.56 -7.98
C ARG A 138 -19.65 -3.40 -9.25
N THR A 139 -19.04 -4.58 -9.24
CA THR A 139 -18.85 -5.38 -10.45
C THR A 139 -19.55 -6.73 -10.40
N HIS A 140 -19.93 -7.19 -9.20
CA HIS A 140 -20.45 -8.54 -8.93
C HIS A 140 -19.55 -9.67 -9.47
N ASP A 141 -18.25 -9.38 -9.64
CA ASP A 141 -17.28 -10.34 -10.14
C ASP A 141 -16.87 -11.32 -9.03
N VAL A 142 -17.62 -12.43 -8.94
CA VAL A 142 -17.37 -13.51 -7.98
C VAL A 142 -16.06 -14.23 -8.28
N GLU A 143 -15.69 -14.40 -9.54
CA GLU A 143 -14.44 -15.07 -9.93
C GLU A 143 -13.22 -14.33 -9.41
N PHE A 144 -13.23 -13.00 -9.46
CA PHE A 144 -12.18 -12.17 -8.88
C PHE A 144 -12.04 -12.39 -7.37
N VAL A 145 -13.15 -12.47 -6.64
CA VAL A 145 -13.15 -12.75 -5.19
C VAL A 145 -12.58 -14.13 -4.91
N VAL A 146 -13.05 -15.17 -5.61
CA VAL A 146 -12.58 -16.55 -5.46
C VAL A 146 -11.07 -16.64 -5.73
N LYS A 147 -10.60 -15.99 -6.81
CA LYS A 147 -9.17 -15.96 -7.16
C LYS A 147 -8.32 -15.24 -6.11
N SER A 148 -8.85 -14.23 -5.44
CA SER A 148 -8.13 -13.48 -4.40
C SER A 148 -8.18 -14.12 -3.01
N LEU A 149 -9.09 -15.07 -2.76
CA LEU A 149 -9.26 -15.68 -1.43
C LEU A 149 -7.98 -16.32 -0.86
N PRO A 150 -7.16 -17.07 -1.62
CA PRO A 150 -5.92 -17.63 -1.09
C PRO A 150 -4.94 -16.55 -0.58
N ALA A 151 -4.82 -15.44 -1.30
CA ALA A 151 -3.99 -14.31 -0.90
C ALA A 151 -4.51 -13.64 0.38
N LEU A 152 -5.83 -13.53 0.55
CA LEU A 152 -6.44 -12.99 1.77
C LEU A 152 -6.18 -13.87 2.99
N LEU A 153 -6.23 -15.19 2.84
CA LEU A 153 -5.90 -16.12 3.93
C LEU A 153 -4.43 -15.99 4.34
N LYS A 154 -3.53 -15.88 3.37
CA LYS A 154 -2.09 -15.68 3.61
C LYS A 154 -1.79 -14.32 4.25
N GLU A 155 -2.49 -13.25 3.85
CA GLU A 155 -2.39 -11.95 4.54
C GLU A 155 -2.87 -12.04 5.98
N HIS A 156 -4.02 -12.70 6.21
CA HIS A 156 -4.55 -12.88 7.55
C HIS A 156 -3.56 -13.65 8.43
N GLU A 157 -2.97 -14.73 7.92
CA GLU A 157 -1.93 -15.50 8.62
C GLU A 157 -0.70 -14.64 8.97
N PHE A 158 -0.22 -13.81 8.03
CA PHE A 158 0.88 -12.88 8.29
C PHE A 158 0.60 -11.97 9.49
N TRP A 159 -0.59 -11.35 9.56
CA TRP A 159 -0.95 -10.44 10.66
C TRP A 159 -1.31 -11.14 11.97
N THR A 160 -1.70 -12.40 11.93
CA THR A 160 -2.21 -13.14 13.10
C THR A 160 -1.26 -14.22 13.59
N SER A 161 0.00 -14.19 13.16
CA SER A 161 1.04 -15.13 13.60
C SER A 161 2.36 -14.42 13.95
N GLY A 162 3.33 -15.20 14.45
CA GLY A 162 4.70 -14.76 14.63
C GLY A 162 4.86 -13.49 15.48
N LEU A 163 5.63 -12.52 14.97
CA LEU A 163 5.99 -11.30 15.69
C LEU A 163 4.89 -10.23 15.69
N HIS A 164 3.92 -10.36 14.78
CA HIS A 164 2.74 -9.50 14.69
C HIS A 164 1.67 -9.89 15.70
N GLN A 165 1.55 -11.18 16.07
CA GLN A 165 0.63 -11.61 17.12
C GLN A 165 1.23 -11.38 18.52
N ILE A 166 0.43 -10.78 19.40
CA ILE A 166 0.75 -10.61 20.82
C ILE A 166 -0.43 -11.06 21.68
N THR A 167 -0.11 -11.57 22.87
CA THR A 167 -1.11 -11.86 23.89
C THR A 167 -1.08 -10.74 24.93
N VAL A 168 -2.22 -10.09 25.14
CA VAL A 168 -2.41 -9.02 26.13
C VAL A 168 -3.32 -9.53 27.24
N GLN A 169 -2.90 -9.36 28.48
CA GLN A 169 -3.73 -9.64 29.66
C GLN A 169 -4.53 -8.40 30.03
N ASN A 170 -5.85 -8.54 30.17
CA ASN A 170 -6.73 -7.47 30.63
C ASN A 170 -7.83 -8.05 31.53
N HIS A 171 -7.94 -7.53 32.76
CA HIS A 171 -8.92 -7.98 33.77
C HIS A 171 -9.01 -9.52 33.96
N GLY A 172 -7.86 -10.20 33.95
CA GLY A 172 -7.80 -11.66 34.10
C GLY A 172 -8.15 -12.46 32.84
N CYS A 173 -8.46 -11.78 31.73
CA CYS A 173 -8.70 -12.37 30.42
C CYS A 173 -7.49 -12.20 29.50
N SER A 174 -7.18 -13.27 28.76
CA SER A 174 -6.11 -13.30 27.77
C SER A 174 -6.67 -13.00 26.39
N HIS A 175 -6.14 -11.98 25.71
CA HIS A 175 -6.57 -11.57 24.37
C HIS A 175 -5.42 -11.65 23.38
N ASN A 176 -5.63 -12.34 22.25
CA ASN A 176 -4.68 -12.32 21.13
C ASN A 176 -5.01 -11.16 20.20
N LEU A 177 -4.04 -10.28 19.99
CA LEU A 177 -4.14 -9.08 19.16
C LEU A 177 -2.98 -9.02 18.17
N SER A 178 -3.14 -8.22 17.12
CA SER A 178 -2.07 -7.90 16.19
C SER A 178 -1.42 -6.56 16.53
N ARG A 179 -0.12 -6.43 16.26
CA ARG A 179 0.64 -5.17 16.32
C ARG A 179 1.41 -4.96 15.03
N TYR A 180 1.78 -3.71 14.77
CA TYR A 180 2.80 -3.40 13.77
C TYR A 180 4.18 -3.80 14.30
N TYR A 181 4.94 -4.51 13.47
CA TYR A 181 6.27 -5.00 13.75
C TYR A 181 7.06 -5.19 12.45
N ALA A 182 7.84 -4.19 12.08
CA ALA A 182 8.71 -4.27 10.92
C ALA A 182 9.89 -5.23 11.18
N MET A 183 10.21 -6.06 10.19
CA MET A 183 11.33 -7.01 10.21
C MET A 183 12.66 -6.33 9.84
N TRP A 184 12.93 -5.17 10.45
CA TRP A 184 14.09 -4.33 10.16
C TRP A 184 14.58 -3.65 11.43
N ASP A 185 15.87 -3.76 11.75
CA ASP A 185 16.49 -3.23 12.97
C ASP A 185 17.73 -2.36 12.67
N LYS A 186 17.78 -1.81 11.45
CA LYS A 186 18.83 -0.92 10.96
C LYS A 186 18.21 0.41 10.51
N PRO A 187 18.99 1.48 10.29
CA PRO A 187 18.45 2.70 9.70
C PRO A 187 17.73 2.38 8.38
N ARG A 188 16.56 2.96 8.14
CA ARG A 188 15.79 2.72 6.92
C ARG A 188 16.56 3.27 5.72
N PRO A 189 16.74 2.51 4.63
CA PRO A 189 17.50 2.99 3.47
C PRO A 189 16.98 4.32 2.89
N GLU A 190 15.67 4.53 2.88
CA GLU A 190 15.05 5.76 2.37
C GLU A 190 15.14 6.97 3.32
N SER A 191 15.64 6.78 4.55
CA SER A 191 15.77 7.83 5.58
C SER A 191 17.03 7.63 6.43
N PHE A 192 18.07 7.04 5.84
CA PHE A 192 19.22 6.48 6.57
C PHE A 192 19.94 7.49 7.47
N THR A 193 20.21 8.68 6.95
CA THR A 193 20.90 9.75 7.68
C THR A 193 20.08 10.22 8.88
N ILE A 194 18.78 10.46 8.68
CA ILE A 194 17.86 10.93 9.72
C ILE A 194 17.72 9.90 10.84
N ASP A 195 17.54 8.63 10.48
CA ASP A 195 17.43 7.54 11.47
C ASP A 195 18.73 7.41 12.27
N LYS A 196 19.91 7.51 11.62
CA LYS A 196 21.21 7.49 12.31
C LYS A 196 21.40 8.67 13.26
N GLU A 197 21.08 9.88 12.84
CA GLU A 197 21.18 11.09 13.66
C GLU A 197 20.25 11.00 14.86
N SER A 198 19.02 10.52 14.67
CA SER A 198 18.03 10.35 15.75
C SER A 198 18.49 9.34 16.81
N ALA A 199 19.27 8.34 16.41
CA ALA A 199 19.84 7.33 17.31
C ALA A 199 21.22 7.71 17.88
N SER A 200 21.75 8.90 17.59
CA SER A 200 23.14 9.30 17.91
C SER A 200 23.43 9.30 19.41
N ASN A 201 22.46 9.71 20.23
CA ASN A 201 22.58 9.79 21.69
C ASN A 201 22.43 8.43 22.40
N MET A 202 22.13 7.36 21.66
CA MET A 202 22.02 6.01 22.23
C MET A 202 23.41 5.39 22.35
N SER A 203 23.73 4.84 23.52
CA SER A 203 25.06 4.34 23.82
C SER A 203 25.26 2.90 23.34
N SER A 204 24.24 2.03 23.48
CA SER A 204 24.37 0.62 23.10
C SER A 204 23.85 0.29 21.70
N SER A 205 24.42 -0.75 21.08
CA SER A 205 23.94 -1.28 19.80
C SER A 205 22.52 -1.86 19.89
N SER A 206 22.16 -2.44 21.04
CA SER A 206 20.84 -3.03 21.26
C SER A 206 19.75 -1.96 21.33
N GLU A 207 20.00 -0.83 21.99
CA GLU A 207 19.08 0.32 22.02
C GLU A 207 18.86 0.87 20.61
N LYS A 208 19.94 1.03 19.83
CA LYS A 208 19.85 1.49 18.43
C LYS A 208 19.01 0.54 17.58
N GLN A 209 19.25 -0.77 17.67
CA GLN A 209 18.47 -1.77 16.94
C GLN A 209 16.99 -1.75 17.30
N LYS A 210 16.68 -1.64 18.60
CA LYS A 210 15.29 -1.50 19.07
C LYS A 210 14.66 -0.23 18.51
N PHE A 211 15.33 0.90 18.61
CA PHE A 211 14.86 2.18 18.07
C PHE A 211 14.61 2.11 16.56
N TYR A 212 15.54 1.58 15.78
CA TYR A 212 15.38 1.45 14.34
C TYR A 212 14.18 0.58 13.97
N ARG A 213 13.94 -0.49 14.72
CA ARG A 213 12.75 -1.32 14.53
C ARG A 213 11.47 -0.62 14.89
N GLU A 214 11.43 0.14 15.98
CA GLU A 214 10.27 0.94 16.34
C GLU A 214 9.97 1.99 15.25
N VAL A 215 11.00 2.70 14.78
CA VAL A 215 10.89 3.63 13.65
C VAL A 215 10.34 2.94 12.40
N ALA A 216 10.89 1.80 12.00
CA ALA A 216 10.39 1.05 10.85
C ALA A 216 8.94 0.55 11.05
N SER A 217 8.56 0.18 12.27
CA SER A 217 7.20 -0.25 12.63
C SER A 217 6.20 0.90 12.62
N THR A 218 6.63 2.13 12.94
CA THR A 218 5.77 3.31 12.76
C THR A 218 5.46 3.56 11.28
N ALA A 219 6.42 3.31 10.37
CA ALA A 219 6.18 3.36 8.93
C ALA A 219 5.24 2.24 8.45
N GLU A 220 5.33 1.03 9.05
CA GLU A 220 4.35 -0.04 8.83
C GLU A 220 2.93 0.35 9.28
N SER A 221 2.81 1.22 10.29
CA SER A 221 1.50 1.72 10.74
C SER A 221 0.86 2.75 9.80
N GLY A 222 1.62 3.29 8.85
CA GLY A 222 1.24 4.45 8.02
C GLY A 222 1.22 5.79 8.76
N TRP A 223 1.67 5.83 10.02
CA TRP A 223 1.67 7.01 10.89
C TRP A 223 3.11 7.33 11.36
N ASP A 224 4.05 7.43 10.42
CA ASP A 224 5.43 7.88 10.62
C ASP A 224 5.55 9.41 10.42
N PHE A 225 5.60 10.23 11.46
CA PHE A 225 5.58 9.92 12.90
C PHE A 225 4.44 10.59 13.64
N SER A 226 4.11 10.07 14.82
CA SER A 226 3.01 10.55 15.66
C SER A 226 3.35 10.41 17.14
N THR A 227 2.89 11.35 17.97
CA THR A 227 2.98 11.29 19.43
C THR A 227 2.30 10.05 20.01
N ARG A 228 1.37 9.43 19.28
CA ARG A 228 0.77 8.13 19.64
C ARG A 228 1.82 7.04 19.92
N TRP A 229 2.96 7.09 19.22
CA TRP A 229 4.02 6.09 19.30
C TRP A 229 5.16 6.50 20.24
N MET A 230 5.14 7.73 20.75
CA MET A 230 6.19 8.29 21.60
C MET A 230 5.69 8.22 23.04
N ARG A 231 6.29 7.32 23.83
CA ARG A 231 6.00 7.15 25.26
C ARG A 231 7.28 7.29 26.07
#